data_AF-A0A6G3PRM4-F1
#
_entry.id   AF-A0A6G3PRM4-F1
#
_cell.length_a   1.000
_cell.length_b   1.000
_cell.length_c   1.000
_cell.angle_alpha   90.00
_cell.angle_beta   90.00
_cell.angle_gamma   90.00
#
_symmetry.space_group_name_H-M   'P 1'
#
loop_
_entity.id
_entity.type
_entity.pdbx_description
1 polymer ?
#
loop_
_entity_poly.entity_id
_entity_poly.type
_entity_poly.pdbx_seq_one_letter_code
_entity_poly.pdbx_strand_id
1 'polypeptide(L)' 'RAGESGSVVTLVLPNQRRDMTRLMADAGITPQIAQVRSGEAELSRITGAQKPSGVPVAAAPVKERDRRGSAFMGRGTRRG' A
#
# COMPACT_ATOMS: atom_id res chain seq x y z
N ARG A 1 -4.89 0.71 3.80
CA ARG A 1 -4.53 -0.72 3.65
C ARG A 1 -3.49 -1.09 4.70
N ALA A 2 -3.84 -2.05 5.56
CA ALA A 2 -2.99 -2.77 6.53
C ALA A 2 -3.58 -4.19 6.78
N GLY A 3 -4.16 -4.81 5.74
CA GLY A 3 -4.98 -6.02 5.84
C GLY A 3 -6.49 -5.76 5.96
N GLU A 4 -6.89 -4.52 6.19
CA GLU A 4 -8.30 -4.11 6.27
C GLU A 4 -9.00 -4.01 4.91
N SER A 5 -10.31 -4.25 4.91
CA SER A 5 -11.21 -4.02 3.78
C SER A 5 -11.22 -2.54 3.38
N GLY A 6 -11.18 -2.26 2.08
CA GLY A 6 -11.24 -0.89 1.56
C GLY A 6 -11.16 -0.85 0.05
N SER A 7 -11.41 0.33 -0.52
CA SER A 7 -11.27 0.59 -1.96
C SER A 7 -9.86 1.05 -2.30
N VAL A 8 -9.33 0.58 -3.42
CA VAL A 8 -8.07 1.07 -3.99
C VAL A 8 -8.39 1.76 -5.31
N VAL A 9 -7.97 3.01 -5.43
CA VAL A 9 -8.15 3.80 -6.65
C VAL A 9 -6.81 3.90 -7.36
N THR A 10 -6.80 3.64 -8.66
CA THR A 10 -5.62 3.87 -9.52
C THR A 10 -5.97 4.87 -10.61
N LEU A 11 -5.18 5.92 -10.73
CA LEU A 11 -5.31 6.91 -11.79
C LEU A 11 -4.40 6.51 -12.96
N VAL A 12 -4.94 6.52 -14.18
CA VAL A 12 -4.19 6.14 -15.39
C VAL A 12 -4.35 7.19 -16.47
N LEU A 13 -3.26 7.47 -17.19
CA LEU A 13 -3.29 8.34 -18.37
C LEU A 13 -3.96 7.63 -19.56
N PRO A 14 -4.50 8.37 -20.53
CA PRO A 14 -5.15 7.77 -21.70
C PRO A 14 -4.30 6.73 -22.44
N ASN A 15 -3.00 7.00 -22.61
CA ASN A 15 -2.06 6.10 -23.28
C ASN A 15 -1.75 4.82 -22.48
N GLN A 16 -1.98 4.80 -21.17
CA GLN A 16 -1.70 3.66 -20.28
C GLN A 16 -2.91 2.72 -20.09
N ARG A 17 -4.10 3.13 -20.56
CA ARG A 17 -5.35 2.39 -20.32
C ARG A 17 -5.28 0.93 -20.76
N ARG A 18 -4.72 0.68 -21.94
CA ARG A 18 -4.66 -0.66 -22.53
C ARG A 18 -3.83 -1.62 -21.70
N ASP A 19 -2.67 -1.17 -21.24
CA ASP A 19 -1.77 -2.01 -20.44
C ASP A 19 -2.36 -2.24 -19.05
N MET A 20 -3.03 -1.23 -18.47
CA MET A 20 -3.75 -1.38 -17.21
C MET A 20 -4.91 -2.38 -17.31
N THR A 21 -5.70 -2.33 -18.39
CA THR A 21 -6.80 -3.29 -18.61
C THR A 21 -6.28 -4.73 -18.67
N ARG A 22 -5.14 -4.95 -19.33
CA ARG A 22 -4.49 -6.27 -19.39
C ARG A 22 -4.02 -6.73 -18.01
N LEU A 23 -3.31 -5.85 -17.28
CA LEU A 23 -2.86 -6.14 -15.92
C LEU A 23 -4.01 -6.56 -15.00
N MET A 24 -5.15 -5.86 -15.07
CA MET A 24 -6.32 -6.18 -14.26
C MET A 24 -6.95 -7.51 -14.67
N ALA A 25 -7.04 -7.80 -15.97
CA ALA A 25 -7.53 -9.09 -16.47
C ALA A 25 -6.63 -10.25 -16.03
N ASP A 26 -5.31 -10.10 -16.14
CA ASP A 26 -4.33 -11.09 -15.69
C ASP A 26 -4.43 -11.35 -14.17
N ALA A 27 -4.81 -10.33 -13.40
CA ALA A 27 -5.07 -10.43 -11.97
C ALA A 27 -6.48 -10.96 -11.61
N GLY A 28 -7.34 -11.21 -12.60
CA GLY A 28 -8.74 -11.61 -12.36
C GLY A 28 -9.58 -10.52 -11.69
N ILE A 29 -9.21 -9.24 -11.87
CA ILE A 29 -9.88 -8.09 -11.27
C ILE A 29 -10.79 -7.43 -12.32
N THR A 30 -12.05 -7.22 -11.97
CA THR A 30 -12.99 -6.41 -12.76
C THR A 30 -13.12 -5.02 -12.11
N PRO A 31 -12.39 -4.00 -12.58
CA PRO A 31 -12.43 -2.67 -11.98
C PRO A 31 -13.68 -1.90 -12.41
N GLN A 32 -14.13 -0.98 -11.55
CA GLN A 32 -15.02 0.11 -11.95
C GLN A 32 -14.19 1.19 -12.65
N ILE A 33 -14.61 1.61 -13.85
CA ILE A 33 -13.88 2.60 -14.65
C ILE A 33 -14.73 3.86 -14.77
N ALA A 34 -14.20 4.99 -14.29
CA ALA A 34 -14.78 6.31 -14.50
C ALA A 34 -13.77 7.20 -15.24
N GLN A 35 -14.23 7.95 -16.24
CA GLN A 35 -13.42 9.03 -16.81
C GLN A 35 -13.70 10.29 -16.02
N VAL A 36 -12.66 10.82 -15.37
CA VAL A 36 -12.79 12.00 -14.51
C VAL A 36 -11.69 13.02 -14.80
N ARG A 37 -11.98 14.29 -14.53
CA ARG A 37 -10.99 15.37 -14.45
C ARG A 37 -10.71 15.73 -12.99
N SER A 38 -9.61 16.45 -12.78
CA SER A 38 -9.29 17.00 -11.45
C SER A 38 -10.42 17.91 -10.96
N GLY A 39 -10.86 17.70 -9.72
CA GLY A 39 -11.92 18.50 -9.09
C GLY A 39 -13.35 18.09 -9.44
N GLU A 40 -13.56 17.14 -10.34
CA GLU A 40 -14.91 16.64 -10.61
C GLU A 40 -15.49 15.90 -9.40
N ALA A 41 -16.78 16.10 -9.16
CA ALA A 41 -17.47 15.53 -8.00
C ALA A 41 -17.43 14.00 -7.95
N GLU A 42 -17.32 13.34 -9.10
CA GLU A 42 -17.22 11.89 -9.19
C GLU A 42 -15.93 11.34 -8.56
N LEU A 43 -14.79 12.01 -8.75
CA LEU A 43 -13.52 11.60 -8.15
C LEU A 43 -13.60 11.69 -6.61
N SER A 44 -14.21 12.76 -6.09
CA SER A 44 -14.42 12.91 -4.64
C SER A 44 -15.38 11.85 -4.08
N ARG A 45 -16.44 11.49 -4.82
CA ARG A 45 -17.37 10.43 -4.42
C ARG A 45 -16.70 9.06 -4.36
N ILE A 46 -15.90 8.71 -5.36
CA ILE A 46 -15.23 7.39 -5.44
C ILE A 46 -14.15 7.26 -4.36
N THR A 47 -13.38 8.33 -4.10
CA THR A 47 -12.24 8.29 -3.18
C THR A 47 -12.62 8.58 -1.72
N GLY A 48 -13.75 9.26 -1.48
CA GLY A 48 -14.06 9.83 -0.17
C GLY A 48 -13.06 10.89 0.28
N ALA A 49 -12.26 11.46 -0.65
CA ALA A 49 -11.18 12.37 -0.30
C ALA A 49 -11.71 13.64 0.37
N GLN A 50 -11.09 14.00 1.49
CA GLN A 50 -11.33 15.24 2.22
C GLN A 50 -10.05 16.08 2.23
N LYS A 51 -10.20 17.40 2.41
CA LYS A 51 -9.05 18.29 2.55
C LYS A 51 -8.20 17.83 3.74
N PRO A 52 -6.89 17.59 3.56
CA PRO A 52 -6.03 17.23 4.68
C PRO A 52 -6.01 18.35 5.72
N SER A 53 -6.00 18.01 7.01
CA SER A 53 -6.00 18.98 8.11
C SER A 53 -4.74 19.85 8.14
N GLY A 54 -3.64 19.37 7.54
CA GLY A 54 -2.32 19.99 7.62
C GLY A 54 -1.60 19.73 8.96
N VAL A 55 -2.26 19.08 9.92
CA VAL A 55 -1.65 18.68 11.19
C VAL A 55 -0.83 17.39 10.99
N PRO A 56 0.46 17.35 11.35
CA PRO A 56 1.28 16.14 11.24
C PRO A 56 0.68 14.97 12.03
N VAL A 57 0.74 13.77 11.46
CA VAL A 57 0.31 12.54 12.15
C VAL A 57 1.43 12.07 13.08
N ALA A 58 1.12 11.79 14.34
CA ALA A 58 2.10 11.26 15.29
C ALA A 58 2.67 9.93 14.79
N ALA A 59 3.98 9.74 14.92
CA ALA A 59 4.62 8.49 14.55
C ALA A 59 4.08 7.34 15.42
N ALA A 60 3.73 6.21 14.79
CA ALA A 60 3.36 5.02 15.54
C ALA A 60 4.55 4.54 16.37
N PRO A 61 4.34 4.11 17.63
CA PRO A 61 5.42 3.62 18.47
C PRO A 61 6.06 2.39 17.82
N VAL A 62 7.39 2.43 17.65
CA VAL A 62 8.16 1.29 17.14
C VAL A 62 8.13 0.20 18.21
N LYS A 63 7.43 -0.92 17.96
CA LYS A 63 7.55 -2.10 18.81
C LYS A 63 8.95 -2.67 18.63
N GLU A 64 9.76 -2.65 19.69
CA GLU A 64 11.04 -3.36 19.71
C GLU A 64 10.75 -4.85 19.47
N ARG A 65 11.30 -5.40 18.38
CA ARG A 65 11.19 -6.85 18.13
C ARG A 65 11.92 -7.56 19.26
N ASP A 66 11.23 -8.47 19.95
CA ASP A 66 11.83 -9.36 20.93
C ASP A 66 13.10 -9.98 20.36
N ARG A 67 14.27 -9.61 20.90
CA ARG A 67 15.54 -10.29 20.62
C ARG A 67 15.53 -11.66 21.31
N ARG A 68 14.71 -12.59 20.85
CA ARG A 68 14.77 -14.00 21.26
C ARG A 68 15.22 -14.85 20.09
N GLY A 69 16.53 -15.09 20.01
CA GLY A 69 17.08 -16.10 19.11
C GLY A 69 18.47 -15.79 18.54
N SER A 70 19.50 -15.99 19.34
CA SER A 70 20.71 -16.78 19.01
C SER A 70 21.90 -16.33 19.85
N ALA A 71 21.97 -16.87 21.07
CA ALA A 71 23.29 -17.08 21.67
C ALA A 71 24.01 -18.11 20.79
N PHE A 72 24.78 -17.66 19.81
CA PHE A 72 25.79 -18.50 19.16
C PHE A 72 26.90 -18.77 20.20
N MET A 73 26.65 -19.77 21.05
CA MET A 73 27.67 -20.42 21.87
C MET A 73 28.57 -21.25 20.95
N GLY A 74 29.52 -20.59 20.29
CA GLY A 74 30.62 -21.22 19.57
C GLY A 74 31.62 -21.82 20.55
N ARG A 75 31.29 -23.00 21.08
CA ARG A 75 32.17 -23.83 21.91
C ARG A 75 33.09 -24.64 20.98
N GLY A 76 34.36 -24.26 20.85
CA GLY A 76 35.36 -25.12 20.21
C GLY A 76 36.62 -24.45 19.68
N THR A 77 37.58 -24.12 20.55
CA THR A 77 39.00 -24.12 20.17
C THR A 77 39.71 -25.19 20.99
N ARG A 78 39.90 -26.38 20.40
CA ARG A 78 40.93 -27.33 20.85
C ARG A 78 42.25 -26.87 20.25
N ARG A 79 43.19 -26.45 21.09
CA ARG A 79 44.64 -26.52 20.80
C ARG A 79 45.36 -26.72 22.13
N GLY A 80 46.01 -27.87 22.24
CA GLY A 80 46.67 -28.42 23.43
C GLY A 80 46.87 -29.89 23.18
#